data_AF-A0A177HUA5-F1
#
_entry.id   AF-A0A177HUA5-F1
#
_cell.length_a   1.000
_cell.length_b   1.000
_cell.length_c   1.000
_cell.angle_alpha   90.00
_cell.angle_beta   90.00
_cell.angle_gamma   90.00
#
_symmetry.space_group_name_H-M   'P 1'
#
loop_
_entity.id
_entity.type
_entity.pdbx_description
1 polymer ?
#
loop_
_entity_poly.entity_id
_entity_poly.type
_entity_poly.pdbx_seq_one_letter_code
_entity_poly.pdbx_strand_id
1 'polypeptide(L)' 'MRGLRDIALGGLLLTSWAVDAGWSRASVFRRLKEEGWSSLGGSVWAEPGVRPDFPIRLRAVQLAAH' A
#
# COMPACT_ATOMS: atom_id res chain seq x y z
N MET A 1 11.43 1.47 -13.15
CA MET A 1 10.81 1.56 -11.80
C MET A 1 9.48 0.82 -11.89
N ARG A 2 9.24 -0.19 -11.05
CA ARG A 2 7.96 -0.93 -11.08
C ARG A 2 6.81 -0.04 -10.58
N GLY A 3 5.60 -0.23 -11.09
CA GLY A 3 4.42 0.50 -10.63
C GLY A 3 4.03 0.08 -9.21
N LEU A 4 3.27 0.92 -8.51
CA LEU A 4 2.83 0.63 -7.13
C LEU A 4 1.98 -0.65 -7.03
N ARG A 5 1.18 -0.94 -8.07
CA ARG A 5 0.41 -2.19 -8.18
C ARG A 5 1.29 -3.43 -8.34
N ASP A 6 2.39 -3.31 -9.08
CA ASP A 6 3.35 -4.42 -9.27
C ASP A 6 4.13 -4.76 -7.99
N ILE A 7 4.19 -3.81 -7.04
CA ILE A 7 4.86 -3.95 -5.75
C ILE A 7 3.87 -4.46 -4.69
N ALA A 8 2.57 -4.26 -4.90
CA ALA A 8 1.54 -4.67 -3.96
C ALA A 8 1.41 -6.20 -3.88
N LEU A 9 1.15 -6.69 -2.67
CA LEU A 9 0.93 -8.11 -2.40
C LEU A 9 -0.54 -8.33 -2.03
N GLY A 10 -1.27 -9.01 -2.92
CA GLY A 10 -2.69 -9.31 -2.69
C GLY A 10 -3.55 -8.06 -2.50
N GLY A 11 -3.28 -7.01 -3.28
CA GLY A 11 -4.01 -5.74 -3.23
C GLY A 11 -3.61 -4.81 -2.08
N LEU A 12 -2.56 -5.14 -1.32
CA LEU A 12 -2.03 -4.32 -0.23
C LEU A 12 -0.60 -3.87 -0.52
N LEU A 13 -0.30 -2.62 -0.19
CA LEU A 13 1.02 -2.02 -0.34
C LEU A 13 1.50 -1.41 0.99
N LEU A 14 2.70 -1.79 1.40
CA LEU A 14 3.46 -1.08 2.44
C LEU A 14 4.32 0.02 1.80
N THR A 15 4.37 1.21 2.42
CA THR A 15 5.23 2.29 1.93
C THR A 15 6.71 1.90 1.93
N SER A 16 7.15 1.01 2.82
CA SER A 16 8.52 0.47 2.85
C SER A 16 8.86 -0.30 1.58
N TRP A 17 7.97 -1.18 1.11
CA TRP A 17 8.19 -1.94 -0.13
C TRP A 17 8.35 -1.04 -1.35
N ALA A 18 7.57 0.04 -1.42
CA ALA A 18 7.72 1.02 -2.48
C ALA A 18 9.08 1.74 -2.40
N VAL A 19 9.54 2.06 -1.18
CA VAL A 19 10.86 2.66 -0.96
C VAL A 19 11.99 1.70 -1.35
N ASP A 20 11.89 0.43 -0.97
CA ASP A 20 12.86 -0.62 -1.33
C ASP A 20 12.89 -0.86 -2.85
N ALA A 21 11.76 -0.63 -3.53
CA ALA A 21 11.66 -0.65 -4.99
C ALA A 21 12.17 0.65 -5.68
N GLY A 22 12.72 1.59 -4.91
CA GLY A 22 13.38 2.80 -5.40
C GLY A 22 12.51 4.05 -5.44
N TRP A 23 11.30 4.04 -4.86
CA TRP A 23 10.46 5.22 -4.79
C TRP A 23 10.84 6.14 -3.61
N SER A 24 10.74 7.46 -3.81
CA SER A 24 10.81 8.39 -2.68
C SER A 24 9.50 8.35 -1.89
N ARG A 25 9.56 8.45 -0.54
CA ARG A 25 8.34 8.47 0.30
C ARG A 25 7.35 9.54 -0.13
N ALA A 26 7.81 10.75 -0.42
CA ALA A 26 6.94 11.85 -0.87
C ALA A 26 6.22 11.52 -2.18
N SER A 27 6.93 10.91 -3.14
CA SER A 27 6.33 10.45 -4.40
C SER A 27 5.31 9.35 -4.19
N VAL A 28 5.56 8.40 -3.28
CA VAL A 28 4.63 7.29 -2.98
C VAL A 28 3.30 7.83 -2.44
N PHE A 29 3.32 8.67 -1.40
CA PHE A 29 2.08 9.21 -0.83
C PHE A 29 1.26 10.01 -1.84
N ARG A 30 1.93 10.84 -2.65
CA ARG A 30 1.27 11.60 -3.70
C ARG A 30 0.62 10.66 -4.72
N ARG A 31 1.38 9.67 -5.20
CA ARG A 31 0.93 8.76 -6.24
C ARG A 31 -0.21 7.86 -5.79
N LEU A 32 -0.17 7.37 -4.55
CA LEU A 32 -1.24 6.58 -3.95
C LEU A 32 -2.56 7.36 -3.89
N LYS A 33 -2.51 8.64 -3.49
CA LYS A 33 -3.69 9.51 -3.50
C LYS A 33 -4.21 9.76 -4.92
N GLU A 34 -3.32 10.07 -5.86
CA GLU A 34 -3.68 10.30 -7.27
C GLU A 34 -4.32 9.07 -7.92
N GLU A 35 -3.84 7.87 -7.60
CA GLU A 35 -4.35 6.61 -8.14
C GLU A 35 -5.56 6.06 -7.36
N GLY A 36 -6.01 6.74 -6.30
CA GLY A 36 -7.22 6.39 -5.54
C GLY A 36 -7.05 5.27 -4.51
N TRP A 37 -5.81 5.01 -4.08
CA TRP A 37 -5.54 4.04 -3.02
C TRP A 37 -6.13 4.48 -1.68
N SER A 38 -6.61 3.51 -0.91
CA SER A 38 -7.19 3.76 0.41
C SER A 38 -6.19 3.46 1.52
N SER A 39 -5.99 4.40 2.45
CA SER A 39 -5.16 4.15 3.63
C SER A 39 -5.89 3.22 4.61
N LEU A 40 -5.19 2.19 5.10
CA LEU A 40 -5.69 1.28 6.13
C LEU A 40 -5.16 1.61 7.54
N GLY A 41 -4.37 2.68 7.65
CA GLY A 41 -3.66 3.07 8.87
C GLY A 41 -2.14 2.82 8.77
N GLY A 42 -1.35 3.70 9.41
CA GLY A 42 0.11 3.63 9.37
C GLY A 42 0.68 3.79 7.95
N SER A 43 1.55 2.86 7.55
CA SER A 43 2.22 2.78 6.25
C SER A 43 1.54 1.83 5.25
N VAL A 44 0.31 1.38 5.52
CA VAL A 44 -0.38 0.39 4.70
C VAL A 44 -1.51 1.01 3.86
N TRP A 45 -1.57 0.59 2.60
CA TRP A 45 -2.50 1.06 1.58
C TRP A 45 -3.18 -0.10 0.87
N ALA A 46 -4.44 0.07 0.52
CA ALA A 46 -5.24 -0.86 -0.27
C ALA A 46 -5.45 -0.34 -1.69
N GLU A 47 -5.31 -1.23 -2.66
CA GLU A 47 -5.49 -0.95 -4.08
C GLU A 47 -6.94 -0.50 -4.37
N PRO A 48 -7.17 0.41 -5.34
CA PRO A 48 -8.52 0.76 -5.78
C PRO A 48 -9.36 -0.47 -6.12
N GLY A 49 -10.55 -0.57 -5.53
CA GLY A 49 -11.45 -1.71 -5.70
C GLY A 49 -11.32 -2.80 -4.64
N VAL A 50 -10.24 -2.80 -3.84
CA VAL A 50 -10.14 -3.64 -2.65
C VAL A 50 -11.00 -3.07 -1.53
N ARG A 51 -12.01 -3.81 -1.10
CA ARG A 51 -12.82 -3.40 0.06
C ARG A 51 -12.01 -3.60 1.34
N PRO A 52 -11.89 -2.59 2.21
CA PRO A 52 -11.18 -2.68 3.48
C PRO A 52 -12.04 -3.38 4.55
N ASP A 53 -12.43 -4.63 4.27
CA ASP A 53 -13.17 -5.49 5.17
C ASP A 53 -12.27 -6.05 6.29
N PHE A 54 -12.84 -6.81 7.22
CA PHE A 54 -12.11 -7.32 8.37
C PHE A 54 -10.90 -8.18 7.99
N PRO A 55 -11.00 -9.15 7.04
CA PRO A 55 -9.84 -9.90 6.56
C PRO A 55 -8.72 -9.02 6.00
N ILE A 56 -9.07 -8.01 5.19
CA ILE A 56 -8.08 -7.09 4.61
C ILE A 56 -7.40 -6.24 5.69
N ARG A 57 -8.17 -5.74 6.66
CA ARG A 57 -7.62 -4.99 7.79
C ARG A 57 -6.72 -5.85 8.68
N LEU A 58 -7.10 -7.10 8.94
CA LEU A 58 -6.27 -8.04 9.70
C LEU A 58 -4.93 -8.27 8.98
N ARG A 59 -4.97 -8.52 7.67
CA ARG A 59 -3.76 -8.70 6.86
C ARG A 59 -2.88 -7.45 6.86
N ALA A 60 -3.47 -6.26 6.80
CA ALA A 60 -2.74 -5.00 6.91
C ALA A 60 -1.99 -4.87 8.25
N VAL A 61 -2.64 -5.23 9.36
CA VAL A 61 -2.00 -5.23 10.69
C VAL A 61 -0.87 -6.25 10.76
N GLN A 62 -1.08 -7.47 10.26
CA GLN A 62 -0.05 -8.51 10.22
C GLN A 62 1.17 -8.09 9.38
N LEU A 63 0.93 -7.43 8.24
CA LEU A 63 1.98 -6.89 7.38
C LEU A 63 2.75 -5.74 8.02
N ALA A 64 2.07 -4.87 8.79
CA ALA A 64 2.70 -3.75 9.47
C ALA A 64 3.50 -4.17 10.73
N ALA A 65 3.25 -5.36 11.26
CA ALA A 65 3.95 -5.92 12.41
C ALA A 65 5.26 -6.63 12.05
N HIS A 66 5.59 -6.71 10.76
CA HIS A 66 6.71 -7.46 10.20
C HIS A 66 7.79 -6.54 9.63
#